data_AF-A0A2H6ER86-F1
#
_entry.id   AF-A0A2H6ER86-F1
#
_cell.length_a   1.000
_cell.length_b   1.000
_cell.length_c   1.000
_cell.angle_alpha   90.00
_cell.angle_beta   90.00
_cell.angle_gamma   90.00
#
_symmetry.space_group_name_H-M   'P 1'
#
loop_
_entity.id
_entity.type
_entity.pdbx_description
1 polymer ?
#
loop_
_entity_poly.entity_id
_entity_poly.type
_entity_poly.pdbx_seq_one_letter_code
_entity_poly.pdbx_strand_id
1 'polypeptide(L)' 'MEQVTLEKVNEIAQTYFGLLIERHKKLGFKVDIIEEDNLKKNEQHVFYLRFTNSANECKLYKIMPYVH' A
#
# COMPACT_ATOMS: atom_id res chain seq x y z
N MET A 1 -23.51 4.01 18.10
CA MET A 1 -22.28 3.96 17.27
C MET A 1 -22.64 3.21 16.00
N GLU A 2 -22.40 3.81 14.83
CA GLU A 2 -22.65 3.15 13.54
C GLU A 2 -21.57 2.06 13.34
N GLN A 3 -21.99 0.85 12.98
CA GLN A 3 -21.09 -0.28 12.81
C GLN A 3 -20.38 -0.13 11.45
N VAL A 4 -19.07 0.09 11.47
CA VAL A 4 -18.28 0.21 10.23
C VAL A 4 -18.19 -1.16 9.56
N THR A 5 -18.69 -1.27 8.33
CA THR A 5 -18.64 -2.51 7.54
C THR A 5 -17.29 -2.67 6.85
N LEU A 6 -16.94 -3.92 6.51
CA LEU A 6 -15.73 -4.23 5.74
C LEU A 6 -15.71 -3.51 4.38
N GLU A 7 -16.85 -3.41 3.72
CA GLU A 7 -17.02 -2.66 2.46
C GLU A 7 -16.61 -1.20 2.62
N LYS A 8 -17.08 -0.54 3.69
CA LYS A 8 -16.74 0.86 3.97
C LYS A 8 -15.25 1.04 4.30
N VAL A 9 -14.62 0.07 4.97
CA VAL A 9 -13.17 0.08 5.19
C VAL A 9 -12.41 -0.03 3.86
N ASN A 10 -12.84 -0.92 2.97
CA ASN A 10 -12.22 -1.12 1.67
C ASN A 10 -12.35 0.10 0.75
N GLU A 11 -13.53 0.74 0.70
CA GLU A 11 -13.75 1.98 -0.06
C GLU A 11 -12.86 3.13 0.44
N ILE A 12 -12.75 3.27 1.76
CA ILE A 12 -11.89 4.27 2.39
C ILE A 12 -10.42 3.99 2.03
N ALA A 13 -9.97 2.74 2.17
CA ALA A 13 -8.61 2.34 1.84
C ALA A 13 -8.28 2.59 0.36
N GLN A 14 -9.17 2.21 -0.56
CA GLN A 14 -9.01 2.45 -1.99
C GLN A 14 -8.86 3.94 -2.31
N THR A 15 -9.70 4.78 -1.68
CA THR A 15 -9.64 6.23 -1.84
C THR A 15 -8.30 6.80 -1.36
N TYR A 16 -7.85 6.40 -0.16
CA TYR A 16 -6.57 6.86 0.39
C TYR A 16 -5.37 6.42 -0.47
N PHE A 17 -5.34 5.16 -0.92
CA PHE A 17 -4.27 4.69 -1.80
C PHE A 17 -4.29 5.41 -3.15
N GLY A 18 -5.46 5.67 -3.73
CA GLY A 18 -5.60 6.47 -4.96
C GLY A 18 -4.98 7.86 -4.82
N LEU A 19 -5.37 8.61 -3.78
CA LEU A 19 -4.85 9.95 -3.50
C LEU A 19 -3.33 9.94 -3.23
N LEU A 20 -2.84 8.92 -2.52
CA LEU A 20 -1.42 8.74 -2.25
C LEU A 20 -0.63 8.54 -3.54
N ILE A 21 -1.14 7.71 -4.45
CA ILE A 21 -0.53 7.42 -5.75
C ILE A 21 -0.48 8.69 -6.61
N GLU A 22 -1.61 9.40 -6.74
CA GLU A 22 -1.67 10.62 -7.54
C GLU A 22 -0.70 11.69 -7.03
N ARG A 23 -0.62 11.88 -5.71
CA ARG A 23 0.31 12.82 -5.09
C ARG A 23 1.76 12.49 -5.42
N HIS A 24 2.16 11.23 -5.28
CA HIS A 24 3.55 10.82 -5.54
C HIS A 24 3.90 10.88 -7.03
N LYS A 25 2.98 10.53 -7.93
CA LYS A 25 3.17 10.69 -9.38
C LYS A 25 3.44 12.15 -9.76
N LYS A 26 2.71 13.11 -9.17
CA LYS A 26 2.95 14.56 -9.38
C LYS A 26 4.34 15.02 -8.90
N LEU A 27 4.93 14.30 -7.93
CA LEU A 27 6.28 14.54 -7.42
C LEU A 27 7.36 13.78 -8.21
N GLY A 28 7.01 13.15 -9.34
CA GLY A 28 7.95 12.41 -10.19
C GLY A 28 8.27 11.00 -9.71
N PHE A 29 7.51 10.46 -8.75
CA PHE A 29 7.65 9.06 -8.35
C PHE A 29 6.91 8.14 -9.32
N LYS A 30 7.56 7.04 -9.66
CA LYS A 30 6.93 5.83 -10.21
C LYS A 30 6.37 5.01 -9.05
N VAL A 31 5.32 4.24 -9.34
CA VAL A 31 4.68 3.38 -8.35
C VAL A 31 4.59 1.95 -8.88
N ASP A 32 4.83 0.99 -8.00
CA ASP A 32 4.69 -0.44 -8.25
C ASP A 32 4.31 -1.16 -6.95
N ILE A 33 3.83 -2.40 -7.06
CA ILE A 33 3.54 -3.25 -5.89
C ILE A 33 4.65 -4.29 -5.82
N ILE A 34 5.24 -4.42 -4.64
CA ILE A 34 6.21 -5.48 -4.35
C ILE A 34 5.70 -6.39 -3.26
N GLU A 35 6.21 -7.60 -3.28
CA GLU A 35 6.01 -8.62 -2.26
C GLU A 35 7.35 -8.83 -1.57
N GLU A 36 7.37 -8.77 -0.24
CA GLU A 36 8.55 -9.16 0.54
C GLU A 36 8.30 -10.52 1.20
N ASP A 37 9.05 -11.52 0.77
CA ASP A 37 9.14 -12.81 1.45
C ASP A 37 9.94 -12.65 2.74
N ASN A 38 9.23 -12.64 3.87
CA ASN A 38 9.86 -12.62 5.18
C ASN A 38 10.33 -14.03 5.55
N LEU A 39 11.41 -14.49 4.92
CA LEU A 39 11.99 -15.84 5.10
C LEU A 39 12.34 -16.22 6.55
N LYS A 40 12.29 -15.27 7.50
CA LYS A 40 12.68 -15.48 8.91
C LYS A 40 11.53 -15.77 9.86
N LYS A 41 10.26 -15.67 9.45
CA LYS A 41 9.12 -16.04 10.28
C LYS A 41 8.06 -16.67 9.40
N ASN A 42 7.73 -17.93 9.68
CA ASN A 42 6.57 -18.59 9.08
C ASN A 42 5.38 -17.63 9.08
N GLU A 43 4.86 -17.38 7.86
CA GLU A 43 3.57 -16.74 7.57
C GLU A 43 3.53 -15.21 7.63
N GLN A 44 3.72 -14.58 6.47
CA GLN A 44 2.69 -13.84 5.73
C GLN A 44 3.36 -13.14 4.56
N HIS A 45 2.89 -13.39 3.33
CA HIS A 45 3.24 -12.60 2.16
C HIS A 45 2.84 -11.15 2.44
N VAL A 46 3.82 -10.26 2.61
CA VAL A 46 3.55 -8.84 2.87
C VAL A 46 3.69 -8.07 1.58
N PHE A 47 2.60 -7.45 1.16
CA PHE A 47 2.59 -6.58 0.00
C PHE A 47 2.87 -5.13 0.40
N TYR A 48 3.64 -4.43 -0.41
CA TYR A 48 3.94 -3.01 -0.25
C TYR A 48 3.64 -2.26 -1.53
N LEU A 49 3.08 -1.05 -1.39
CA LEU A 49 3.07 -0.06 -2.44
C LEU A 49 4.42 0.69 -2.39
N ARG A 50 5.25 0.48 -3.41
CA ARG A 50 6.57 1.08 -3.54
C ARG A 50 6.53 2.29 -4.46
N PHE A 51 7.14 3.38 -3.99
CA PHE A 51 7.36 4.60 -4.76
C PHE A 51 8.85 4.81 -4.96
N THR A 52 9.28 4.99 -6.22
CA THR A 52 10.67 5.26 -6.57
C THR A 52 10.79 6.50 -7.48
N ASN A 53 11.83 7.32 -7.33
CA ASN A 53 12.08 8.44 -8.24
C ASN A 53 13.49 8.39 -8.84
N SER A 54 13.82 9.34 -9.71
CA SER A 54 15.13 9.44 -10.37
C SER A 54 16.27 9.80 -9.42
N ALA A 55 15.97 10.28 -8.21
CA ALA A 55 16.93 10.58 -7.16
C ALA A 55 17.24 9.36 -6.27
N ASN A 56 16.80 8.16 -6.65
CA ASN A 56 16.89 6.92 -5.87
C ASN A 56 16.19 6.98 -4.49
N GLU A 57 15.24 7.91 -4.30
CA GLU A 57 14.38 7.88 -3.12
C GLU A 57 13.39 6.72 -3.24
N CYS A 58 13.26 5.94 -2.17
CA CYS A 58 12.32 4.83 -2.07
C CYS A 58 11.40 5.01 -0.87
N LYS A 59 10.08 4.91 -1.08
CA LYS A 59 9.07 4.93 -0.01
C LYS A 59 8.19 3.69 -0.12
N LEU A 60 7.97 3.02 1.01
CA LEU A 60 7.18 1.80 1.09
C LEU A 60 5.98 2.01 2.00
N TYR A 61 4.79 1.64 1.51
CA TYR A 61 3.57 1.64 2.30
C TYR A 61 3.04 0.21 2.36
N LYS A 62 2.99 -0.36 3.57
CA LYS A 62 2.47 -1.72 3.77
C LYS A 62 0.99 -1.77 3.38
N ILE A 63 0.66 -2.68 2.49
CA ILE A 63 -0.71 -3.05 2.17
C ILE A 63 -1.04 -4.19 3.15
N MET A 64 -1.93 -3.95 4.10
CA MET A 64 -2.48 -5.05 4.88
C MET A 64 -3.66 -5.63 4.11
N PRO A 65 -3.52 -6.78 3.43
CA PRO A 65 -4.70 -7.52 3.02
C PRO A 65 -5.45 -7.93 4.28
N TYR A 66 -6.72 -7.56 4.37
CA TYR A 66 -7.60 -8.14 5.39
C TYR A 66 -7.86 -9.58 4.95
N VAL A 67 -7.18 -10.53 5.59
CA VAL A 67 -7.40 -11.97 5.38
C VAL A 67 -8.41 -12.42 6.45
N HIS A 68 -9.51 -13.03 6.00
CA HIS A 68 -10.60 -13.56 6.84
C HIS A 68 -10.10 -14.55 7.89
#